data_AF-A0A842LKI1-F1
#
_entry.id   AF-A0A842LKI1-F1
#
_cell.length_a   1.000
_cell.length_b   1.000
_cell.length_c   1.000
_cell.angle_alpha   90.00
_cell.angle_beta   90.00
_cell.angle_gamma   90.00
#
_symmetry.space_group_name_H-M   'P 1'
#
loop_
_entity.id
_entity.type
_entity.pdbx_description
1 polymer ?
#
loop_
_entity_poly.entity_id
_entity_poly.type
_entity_poly.pdbx_seq_one_letter_code
_entity_poly.pdbx_strand_id
1 'polypeptide(L)' 'MLGRKLRLAKAYKQNRRVPLWVIVRTRRKVLTHPKRRHWKRTKLKE' A
#
# COMPACT_ATOMS: atom_id res chain seq x y z
N MET A 1 -19.01 -13.97 -4.36
CA MET A 1 -18.08 -13.29 -5.31
C MET A 1 -16.62 -13.42 -4.86
N LEU A 2 -15.87 -14.35 -5.46
CA LEU A 2 -14.43 -14.50 -5.16
C LEU A 2 -13.61 -13.29 -5.67
N GLY A 3 -14.01 -12.67 -6.79
CA GLY A 3 -13.31 -11.54 -7.40
C GLY A 3 -13.19 -10.31 -6.51
N ARG A 4 -14.30 -9.85 -5.90
CA ARG A 4 -14.28 -8.71 -4.97
C ARG A 4 -13.38 -8.98 -3.76
N LYS A 5 -13.48 -10.18 -3.17
CA LYS A 5 -12.63 -10.60 -2.03
C LYS A 5 -11.13 -10.55 -2.39
N LEU A 6 -10.76 -11.06 -3.57
CA LEU A 6 -9.37 -11.04 -4.04
C LEU A 6 -8.88 -9.61 -4.31
N ARG A 7 -9.71 -8.74 -4.90
CA ARG A 7 -9.37 -7.32 -5.12
C ARG A 7 -9.12 -6.58 -3.80
N LEU A 8 -9.99 -6.79 -2.81
CA LEU A 8 -9.83 -6.20 -1.48
C LEU A 8 -8.58 -6.74 -0.75
N ALA A 9 -8.30 -8.04 -0.84
CA ALA A 9 -7.10 -8.63 -0.28
C ALA A 9 -5.82 -8.06 -0.89
N LYS A 10 -5.80 -7.84 -2.22
CA LYS A 10 -4.68 -7.16 -2.91
C LYS A 10 -4.51 -5.73 -2.42
N ALA A 11 -5.61 -4.97 -2.33
CA ALA A 11 -5.61 -3.59 -1.85
C ALA A 11 -5.15 -3.47 -0.38
N TYR A 12 -5.42 -4.49 0.44
CA TYR A 12 -4.89 -4.60 1.80
C TYR A 12 -3.37 -4.82 1.79
N LYS A 13 -2.88 -5.80 1.03
CA LYS A 13 -1.44 -6.12 0.93
C LYS A 13 -0.60 -4.96 0.38
N GLN A 14 -1.17 -4.11 -0.47
CA GLN A 14 -0.48 -2.95 -1.04
C GLN A 14 -0.29 -1.80 -0.03
N ASN A 15 -1.12 -1.72 1.00
CA ASN A 15 -1.13 -0.60 1.94
C ASN A 15 -0.13 -0.78 3.10
N ARG A 16 1.16 -0.93 2.78
CA ARG A 16 2.25 -1.16 3.75
C ARG A 16 3.37 -0.15 3.56
N ARG A 17 4.13 0.14 4.61
CA ARG A 17 5.29 1.05 4.52
C ARG A 17 6.36 0.47 3.59
N VAL A 18 7.17 1.36 3.00
CA VAL A 18 8.42 1.00 2.32
C VAL A 18 9.33 0.23 3.30
N PRO A 19 9.88 -0.94 2.92
CA PRO A 19 10.77 -1.72 3.79
C PRO A 19 12.03 -0.96 4.21
N LEU A 20 12.51 -1.20 5.43
CA LEU A 20 13.65 -0.48 6.00
C LEU A 20 14.93 -0.65 5.17
N TRP A 21 15.21 -1.87 4.71
CA TRP A 21 16.40 -2.15 3.89
C TRP A 21 16.40 -1.36 2.57
N VAL A 22 15.22 -1.05 2.01
CA VAL A 22 15.10 -0.19 0.80
C VAL A 22 15.47 1.25 1.14
N ILE A 23 15.04 1.74 2.30
CA ILE A 23 15.37 3.09 2.78
C ILE A 23 16.89 3.23 2.96
N VAL A 24 17.52 2.24 3.59
CA VAL A 24 18.98 2.19 3.79
C VAL A 24 19.71 2.15 2.44
N ARG A 25 19.31 1.21 1.56
CA ARG A 25 19.91 1.05 0.22
C ARG A 25 19.79 2.31 -0.64
N THR A 26 18.68 3.05 -0.52
CA THR A 26 18.42 4.27 -1.31
C THR A 26 18.92 5.55 -0.64
N ARG A 27 19.69 5.46 0.46
CA ARG A 27 20.16 6.64 1.22
C ARG A 27 19.02 7.61 1.54
N ARG A 28 17.88 7.07 1.98
CA ARG A 28 16.66 7.84 2.33
C ARG A 28 16.00 8.60 1.17
N LYS A 29 16.33 8.29 -0.10
CA LYS A 29 15.61 8.87 -1.24
C LYS A 29 14.16 8.34 -1.37
N VAL A 30 13.89 7.12 -0.92
CA VAL A 30 12.56 6.50 -1.00
C VAL A 30 12.05 6.18 0.41
N LEU A 31 11.35 7.14 1.02
CA LEU A 31 10.79 7.00 2.38
C LEU A 31 9.31 6.61 2.39
N THR A 32 8.55 7.09 1.42
CA THR A 32 7.10 6.89 1.33
C THR A 32 6.70 6.54 -0.10
N HIS A 33 5.48 6.03 -0.28
CA HIS A 33 4.89 5.80 -1.60
C HIS A 33 3.47 6.40 -1.63
N PRO A 34 3.00 6.89 -2.80
CA PRO A 34 1.74 7.63 -2.91
C PRO A 34 0.50 6.74 -2.73
N LYS A 35 0.63 5.43 -2.90
CA LYS A 35 -0.48 4.47 -2.80
C LYS A 35 -0.86 4.09 -1.35
N ARG A 36 -0.43 4.87 -0.34
CA ARG A 36 -0.89 4.67 1.05
C ARG A 36 -2.32 5.17 1.19
N ARG A 37 -3.12 4.41 1.93
CA ARG A 37 -4.56 4.63 2.07
C ARG A 37 -4.98 4.49 3.52
N HIS A 38 -5.90 5.35 3.94
CA HIS A 38 -6.66 5.15 5.17
C HIS A 38 -8.12 4.89 4.84
N TRP A 39 -8.75 3.93 5.52
CA TRP A 39 -10.09 3.44 5.20
C TRP A 39 -11.20 4.50 5.38
N LYS A 40 -11.04 5.45 6.32
CA LYS A 40 -11.97 6.57 6.47
C LYS A 40 -11.78 7.65 5.40
N ARG A 41 -10.53 7.96 5.03
CA ARG A 41 -10.19 9.13 4.20
C ARG A 41 -10.25 8.85 2.70
N THR A 42 -9.94 7.64 2.26
CA THR A 42 -9.89 7.30 0.82
C THR A 42 -10.66 6.01 0.57
N LYS A 43 -11.70 6.11 -0.27
CA LYS A 43 -12.54 4.99 -0.66
C LYS A 43 -11.90 4.22 -1.82
N LEU A 44 -12.05 2.90 -1.79
CA LEU A 44 -11.68 2.03 -2.91
C LEU A 44 -12.82 2.07 -3.93
N LYS A 45 -12.48 2.19 -5.21
CA LYS A 45 -13.43 1.93 -6.29
C LYS A 45 -13.55 0.41 -6.44
N GLU A 46 -14.77 -0.12 -6.42
CA GLU A 46 -15.05 -1.57 -6.48
C GLU A 46 -15.20 -2.11 -7.90
#